data_AF-A0A929Z5I5-F1
#
_entry.id   AF-A0A929Z5I5-F1
#
_cell.length_a   1.000
_cell.length_b   1.000
_cell.length_c   1.000
_cell.angle_alpha   90.00
_cell.angle_beta   90.00
_cell.angle_gamma   90.00
#
_symmetry.space_group_name_H-M   'P 1'
#
loop_
_entity.id
_entity.type
_entity.pdbx_description
1 polymer ?
#
loop_
_entity_poly.entity_id
_entity_poly.type
_entity_poly.pdbx_seq_one_letter_code
_entity_poly.pdbx_strand_id
1 'polypeptide(L)'
;LRMASPEKITFHEPRTLTHYGKKYFNVEYKGANYRVRLFPFQETQPEPKEIHCLVSVDEAKKVHIVQDLQPYLEESYSSGCDYEFVVRRAYADKHYYEVEDRYGLYFRLNTDRVLLERQVVTCRVENIRDGRLKLELLSGTSPSEESASSFSEHTLSVALIHELGDQRPTAWDVDELARLVIANNAYSERMAGKWVRKVLRQLTSKPDLASDIELCDDYAQMERVLREIRDAIRNVLESTTVLNDCGEQRGIFQERLTTLTEQCSFYHSAVEYIAVGRHIKVIDSLFSHLEISHYVYHAAEKLEVMMCIFNLLPDLMEQRMGKFFDIVTSAEEHYWKTDT
;
A
#
# COMPACT_ATOMS: atom_id res chain seq x y z
N LEU A 1 27.64 9.82 23.38
CA LEU A 1 27.57 9.28 24.75
C LEU A 1 27.48 7.77 24.65
N ARG A 2 28.33 7.01 25.34
CA ARG A 2 28.34 5.54 25.28
C ARG A 2 27.30 5.01 26.27
N MET A 3 26.18 4.49 25.76
CA MET A 3 25.37 3.54 26.52
C MET A 3 26.28 2.35 26.89
N ALA A 4 26.13 1.80 28.10
CA ALA A 4 26.79 0.55 28.46
C ALA A 4 26.43 -0.54 27.42
N SER A 5 27.40 -1.36 27.01
CA SER A 5 27.13 -2.46 26.09
C SER A 5 26.01 -3.35 26.69
N PRO A 6 24.98 -3.70 25.91
CA PRO A 6 23.87 -4.50 26.42
C PRO A 6 24.35 -5.87 26.91
N GLU A 7 23.78 -6.33 28.01
CA GLU A 7 23.99 -7.66 28.58
C GLU A 7 23.16 -8.69 27.81
N LYS A 8 23.78 -9.80 27.39
CA LYS A 8 23.06 -10.92 26.76
C LYS A 8 22.51 -11.85 27.83
N ILE A 9 21.19 -12.09 27.80
CA ILE A 9 20.49 -12.95 28.77
C ILE A 9 19.53 -13.88 28.03
N THR A 10 19.53 -15.16 28.42
CA THR A 10 18.52 -16.12 28.00
C THR A 10 17.44 -16.21 29.07
N PHE A 11 16.18 -16.01 28.68
CA PHE A 11 15.02 -16.22 29.54
C PHE A 11 14.36 -17.54 29.16
N HIS A 12 14.01 -18.34 30.17
CA HIS A 12 13.38 -19.65 29.98
C HIS A 12 11.86 -19.58 30.25
N GLU A 13 11.11 -20.42 29.54
CA GLU A 13 9.66 -20.58 29.65
C GLU A 13 8.87 -19.25 29.62
N PRO A 14 9.14 -18.36 28.65
CA PRO A 14 8.40 -17.10 28.54
C PRO A 14 6.92 -17.37 28.27
N ARG A 15 6.05 -16.64 28.98
CA ARG A 15 4.60 -16.71 28.75
C ARG A 15 4.12 -15.56 27.90
N THR A 16 3.24 -15.86 26.96
CA THR A 16 2.63 -14.86 26.09
C THR A 16 1.50 -14.13 26.82
N LEU A 17 1.52 -12.81 26.77
CA LEU A 17 0.47 -11.93 27.28
C LEU A 17 -0.02 -11.01 26.18
N THR A 18 -1.33 -10.78 26.13
CA THR A 18 -1.94 -9.78 25.25
C THR A 18 -2.21 -8.50 26.03
N HIS A 19 -1.73 -7.36 25.52
CA HIS A 19 -1.95 -6.05 26.12
C HIS A 19 -2.27 -5.03 25.03
N TYR A 20 -3.46 -4.42 25.11
CA TYR A 20 -4.02 -3.52 24.07
C TYR A 20 -3.93 -4.12 22.66
N GLY A 21 -4.35 -5.39 22.51
CA GLY A 21 -4.35 -6.10 21.23
C GLY A 21 -2.97 -6.55 20.72
N LYS A 22 -1.88 -6.27 21.44
CA LYS A 22 -0.52 -6.70 21.05
C LYS A 22 -0.01 -7.82 21.96
N LYS A 23 0.67 -8.81 21.37
CA LYS A 23 1.28 -9.94 22.09
C LYS A 23 2.69 -9.59 22.57
N TYR A 24 3.05 -10.03 23.76
CA TYR A 24 4.37 -9.88 24.39
C TYR A 24 4.76 -11.16 25.12
N PHE A 25 6.05 -11.46 25.20
CA PHE A 25 6.58 -12.37 26.19
C PHE A 25 6.73 -11.64 27.52
N ASN A 26 6.27 -12.26 28.59
CA ASN A 26 6.52 -11.80 29.95
C ASN A 26 7.75 -12.51 30.52
N VAL A 27 8.75 -11.73 30.92
CA VAL A 27 10.00 -12.24 31.50
C VAL A 27 10.26 -11.60 32.86
N GLU A 28 10.82 -12.35 33.79
CA GLU A 28 11.26 -11.82 35.08
C GLU A 28 12.74 -11.42 35.01
N TYR A 29 13.06 -10.18 35.40
CA TYR A 29 14.44 -9.72 35.54
C TYR A 29 14.60 -8.90 36.82
N LYS A 30 15.52 -9.31 37.70
CA LYS A 30 15.82 -8.65 38.99
C LYS A 30 14.56 -8.38 39.85
N GLY A 31 13.66 -9.35 39.94
CA GLY A 31 12.44 -9.28 40.76
C GLY A 31 11.31 -8.43 40.18
N ALA A 32 11.41 -8.01 38.93
CA ALA A 32 10.35 -7.31 38.22
C ALA A 32 10.00 -7.99 36.89
N ASN A 33 8.74 -7.90 36.48
CA ASN A 33 8.26 -8.44 35.21
C ASN A 33 8.38 -7.40 34.10
N TYR A 34 8.90 -7.83 32.95
CA TYR A 34 9.08 -7.02 31.76
C TYR A 34 8.35 -7.65 30.58
N ARG A 35 7.83 -6.78 29.71
CA ARG A 35 7.19 -7.16 28.46
C ARG A 35 8.19 -7.04 27.32
N VAL A 36 8.46 -8.15 26.67
CA VAL A 36 9.36 -8.24 25.53
C VAL A 36 8.50 -8.48 24.28
N ARG A 37 8.69 -7.68 23.25
CA ARG A 37 7.88 -7.79 22.02
C ARG A 37 8.24 -9.07 21.26
N LEU A 38 7.22 -9.79 20.78
CA LEU A 38 7.39 -10.96 19.90
C LEU A 38 7.96 -10.51 18.55
N PHE A 39 8.74 -11.39 17.91
CA PHE A 39 8.99 -11.33 16.48
C PHE A 39 7.74 -11.76 15.70
N PRO A 40 7.55 -11.29 14.45
CA PRO A 40 6.34 -11.59 13.67
C PRO A 40 6.05 -13.09 13.56
N PHE A 41 7.05 -13.92 13.25
CA PHE A 41 6.89 -15.37 13.17
C PHE A 41 6.50 -16.04 14.50
N GLN A 42 6.76 -15.42 15.65
CA GLN A 42 6.42 -15.97 16.96
C GLN A 42 4.94 -15.78 17.31
N GLU A 43 4.22 -14.90 16.61
CA GLU A 43 2.81 -14.62 16.92
C GLU A 43 1.86 -15.79 16.58
N THR A 44 2.31 -16.68 15.68
CA THR A 44 1.57 -17.85 15.18
C THR A 44 2.17 -19.18 15.62
N GLN A 45 3.32 -19.18 16.28
CA GLN A 45 4.02 -20.38 16.75
C GLN A 45 3.72 -20.70 18.22
N PRO A 46 3.91 -21.96 18.66
CA PRO A 46 3.88 -22.31 20.08
C PRO A 46 4.92 -21.52 20.88
N GLU A 47 4.67 -21.36 22.18
CA GLU A 47 5.60 -20.67 23.08
C GLU A 47 6.97 -21.38 23.07
N PRO A 48 8.07 -20.64 22.85
CA PRO A 48 9.40 -21.24 22.82
C PRO A 48 9.84 -21.64 24.22
N LYS A 49 10.75 -22.62 24.31
CA LYS A 49 11.35 -23.01 25.60
C LYS A 49 12.23 -21.90 26.18
N GLU A 50 12.84 -21.10 25.32
CA GLU A 50 13.69 -19.99 25.71
C GLU A 50 13.67 -18.88 24.66
N ILE A 51 13.98 -17.66 25.10
CA ILE A 51 14.23 -16.52 24.24
C ILE A 51 15.54 -15.86 24.64
N HIS A 52 16.32 -15.46 23.64
CA HIS A 52 17.55 -14.70 23.84
C HIS A 52 17.25 -13.21 23.78
N CYS A 53 17.79 -12.45 24.73
CA CYS A 53 17.50 -11.04 24.90
C CYS A 53 18.77 -10.22 25.16
N LEU A 54 18.70 -8.95 24.76
CA LEU A 54 19.62 -7.88 25.10
C LEU A 54 18.99 -7.02 26.19
N VAL A 55 19.69 -6.87 27.30
CA VAL A 55 19.28 -6.03 28.43
C VAL A 55 20.19 -4.81 28.51
N SER A 56 19.59 -3.63 28.50
CA SER A 56 20.31 -2.36 28.66
C SER A 56 19.65 -1.51 29.74
N VAL A 57 20.45 -0.66 30.39
CA VAL A 57 19.99 0.28 31.41
C VAL A 57 20.34 1.67 30.94
N ASP A 58 19.34 2.56 30.87
CA ASP A 58 19.57 3.95 30.48
C ASP A 58 20.07 4.83 31.65
N GLU A 59 20.38 6.09 31.36
CA GLU A 59 20.86 7.07 32.34
C GLU A 59 19.86 7.30 33.50
N ALA A 60 18.57 7.08 33.26
CA ALA A 60 17.51 7.18 34.25
C ALA A 60 17.31 5.88 35.06
N LYS A 61 18.23 4.90 34.93
CA LYS A 61 18.16 3.56 35.54
C LYS A 61 16.96 2.73 35.09
N LYS A 62 16.34 3.06 33.96
CA LYS A 62 15.26 2.26 33.40
C LYS A 62 15.85 1.10 32.60
N VAL A 63 15.33 -0.10 32.86
CA VAL A 63 15.72 -1.33 32.18
C VAL A 63 14.94 -1.47 30.88
N HIS A 64 15.65 -1.75 29.79
CA HIS A 64 15.11 -2.05 28.48
C HIS A 64 15.53 -3.47 28.07
N ILE A 65 14.55 -4.31 27.75
CA ILE A 65 14.76 -5.70 27.33
C ILE A 65 14.19 -5.86 25.92
N VAL A 66 15.02 -6.28 24.98
CA VAL A 66 14.64 -6.58 23.59
C VAL A 66 15.17 -7.96 23.21
N GLN A 67 14.48 -8.70 22.35
CA GLN A 67 15.00 -9.99 21.88
C GLN A 67 16.28 -9.77 21.05
N ASP A 68 17.29 -10.62 21.28
CA ASP A 68 18.49 -10.68 20.46
C ASP A 68 18.14 -11.42 19.17
N LEU A 69 18.18 -10.70 18.04
CA LEU A 69 17.88 -11.30 16.74
C LEU A 69 19.04 -12.16 16.21
N GLN A 70 20.27 -11.95 16.69
CA GLN A 70 21.47 -12.60 16.17
C GLN A 70 21.37 -14.14 16.16
N PRO A 71 20.98 -14.84 17.24
CA PRO A 71 20.92 -16.31 17.25
C PRO A 71 19.94 -16.86 16.21
N TYR A 72 18.79 -16.21 16.04
CA TYR A 72 17.78 -16.60 15.05
C TYR A 72 18.29 -16.44 13.63
N LEU A 73 19.05 -15.38 13.35
CA LEU A 73 19.64 -15.18 12.03
C LEU A 73 20.71 -16.22 11.73
N GLU A 74 21.56 -16.55 12.70
CA GLU A 74 22.61 -17.56 12.55
C GLU A 74 22.05 -18.98 12.38
N GLU A 75 20.87 -19.27 12.94
CA GLU A 75 20.16 -20.52 12.71
C GLU A 75 19.46 -20.56 11.34
N SER A 76 18.94 -19.42 10.88
CA SER A 76 18.09 -19.34 9.68
C SER A 76 18.86 -19.07 8.38
N TYR A 77 20.05 -18.48 8.48
CA TYR A 77 20.84 -17.99 7.36
C TYR A 77 22.30 -18.43 7.44
N SER A 78 22.88 -18.69 6.28
CA SER A 78 24.30 -18.99 6.11
C SER A 78 24.95 -17.91 5.24
N SER A 79 26.13 -17.42 5.65
CA SER A 79 26.90 -16.48 4.84
C SER A 79 27.38 -17.15 3.55
N GLY A 80 27.23 -16.46 2.41
CA GLY A 80 27.50 -16.97 1.07
C GLY A 80 26.32 -17.70 0.42
N CYS A 81 25.22 -17.91 1.13
CA CYS A 81 24.01 -18.54 0.59
C CYS A 81 22.98 -17.50 0.12
N ASP A 82 22.10 -17.95 -0.76
CA ASP A 82 21.14 -17.12 -1.49
C ASP A 82 19.72 -17.37 -0.95
N TYR A 83 18.97 -16.30 -0.73
CA TYR A 83 17.62 -16.34 -0.16
C TYR A 83 16.70 -15.34 -0.85
N GLU A 84 15.41 -15.67 -0.90
CA GLU A 84 14.38 -14.77 -1.42
C GLU A 84 13.90 -13.79 -0.35
N PHE A 85 13.67 -12.55 -0.78
CA PHE A 85 13.07 -11.49 0.02
C PHE A 85 12.03 -10.77 -0.82
N VAL A 86 11.02 -10.19 -0.18
CA VAL A 86 10.01 -9.35 -0.82
C VAL A 86 10.35 -7.88 -0.56
N VAL A 87 10.44 -7.07 -1.59
CA VAL A 87 10.65 -5.62 -1.45
C VAL A 87 9.42 -5.02 -0.78
N ARG A 88 9.57 -4.57 0.46
CA ARG A 88 8.47 -4.02 1.24
C ARG A 88 8.30 -2.53 1.00
N ARG A 89 9.42 -1.80 0.96
CA ARG A 89 9.40 -0.35 0.84
C ARG A 89 10.65 0.23 0.20
N ALA A 90 10.48 1.27 -0.61
CA ALA A 90 11.59 2.07 -1.13
C ALA A 90 11.86 3.31 -0.26
N TYR A 91 13.14 3.53 0.09
CA TYR A 91 13.62 4.76 0.73
C TYR A 91 14.56 5.50 -0.22
N ALA A 92 13.97 6.14 -1.24
CA ALA A 92 14.70 6.81 -2.32
C ALA A 92 15.64 7.92 -1.81
N ASP A 93 15.24 8.63 -0.75
CA ASP A 93 16.04 9.67 -0.09
C ASP A 93 17.31 9.13 0.60
N LYS A 94 17.32 7.84 0.93
CA LYS A 94 18.40 7.17 1.66
C LYS A 94 19.12 6.11 0.85
N HIS A 95 18.79 5.98 -0.44
CA HIS A 95 19.35 5.03 -1.40
C HIS A 95 19.34 3.58 -0.88
N TYR A 96 18.21 3.12 -0.34
CA TYR A 96 18.03 1.72 0.03
C TYR A 96 16.58 1.25 -0.05
N TYR A 97 16.42 -0.07 -0.06
CA TYR A 97 15.14 -0.77 0.03
C TYR A 97 15.04 -1.51 1.35
N GLU A 98 13.84 -1.53 1.93
CA GLU A 98 13.50 -2.47 3.00
C GLU A 98 12.91 -3.71 2.34
N VAL A 99 13.51 -4.86 2.62
CA VAL A 99 13.09 -6.17 2.09
C VAL A 99 12.70 -7.07 3.25
N GLU A 100 11.62 -7.82 3.09
CA GLU A 100 11.02 -8.70 4.10
C GLU A 100 11.30 -10.16 3.76
N ASP A 101 11.65 -10.96 4.77
CA ASP A 101 11.86 -12.40 4.62
C ASP A 101 10.58 -13.22 4.86
N ARG A 102 10.68 -14.54 4.73
CA ARG A 102 9.58 -15.48 5.01
C ARG A 102 9.12 -15.52 6.48
N TYR A 103 9.86 -14.91 7.40
CA TYR A 103 9.57 -14.85 8.83
C TYR A 103 8.98 -13.49 9.25
N GLY A 104 8.76 -12.58 8.30
CA GLY A 104 8.29 -11.22 8.53
C GLY A 104 9.36 -10.28 9.10
N LEU A 105 10.63 -10.67 9.08
CA LEU A 105 11.75 -9.81 9.45
C LEU A 105 12.18 -8.98 8.25
N TYR A 106 12.57 -7.73 8.51
CA TYR A 106 12.91 -6.80 7.45
C TYR A 106 14.36 -6.32 7.56
N PHE A 107 15.01 -6.21 6.41
CA PHE A 107 16.42 -5.88 6.27
C PHE A 107 16.64 -4.79 5.23
N ARG A 108 17.78 -4.12 5.34
CA ARG A 108 18.18 -3.08 4.39
C ARG A 108 18.93 -3.72 3.21
N LEU A 109 18.42 -3.50 2.01
CA LEU A 109 19.08 -3.81 0.74
C LEU A 109 19.57 -2.52 0.08
N ASN A 110 20.88 -2.39 -0.12
CA ASN A 110 21.45 -1.28 -0.87
C ASN A 110 21.71 -1.75 -2.31
N THR A 111 21.13 -1.08 -3.28
CA THR A 111 21.33 -1.38 -4.70
C THR A 111 21.01 -0.14 -5.53
N ASP A 112 21.69 0.01 -6.66
CA ASP A 112 21.40 1.03 -7.66
C ASP A 112 20.28 0.59 -8.62
N ARG A 113 19.84 -0.68 -8.56
CA ARG A 113 18.71 -1.17 -9.34
C ARG A 113 17.40 -0.63 -8.79
N VAL A 114 16.51 -0.20 -9.70
CA VAL A 114 15.15 0.18 -9.34
C VAL A 114 14.34 -1.08 -9.08
N LEU A 115 13.98 -1.30 -7.82
CA LEU A 115 13.09 -2.38 -7.39
C LEU A 115 11.70 -1.84 -7.09
N LEU A 116 10.66 -2.62 -7.39
CA LEU A 116 9.27 -2.26 -7.09
C LEU A 116 8.83 -2.86 -5.75
N GLU A 117 7.94 -2.17 -5.02
CA GLU A 117 7.30 -2.79 -3.86
C GLU A 117 6.50 -4.03 -4.25
N ARG A 118 6.55 -5.05 -3.39
CA ARG A 118 6.09 -6.43 -3.55
C ARG A 118 6.88 -7.27 -4.57
N GLN A 119 7.92 -6.72 -5.19
CA GLN A 119 8.83 -7.51 -6.02
C GLN A 119 9.57 -8.54 -5.16
N VAL A 120 9.59 -9.79 -5.61
CA VAL A 120 10.46 -10.82 -5.03
C VAL A 120 11.86 -10.64 -5.61
N VAL A 121 12.88 -10.66 -4.75
CA VAL A 121 14.28 -10.53 -5.12
C VAL A 121 15.12 -11.59 -4.42
N THR A 122 16.08 -12.18 -5.14
CA THR A 122 17.07 -13.08 -4.55
C THR A 122 18.30 -12.29 -4.12
N CYS A 123 18.65 -12.41 -2.84
CA CYS A 123 19.82 -11.77 -2.27
C CYS A 123 20.79 -12.81 -1.70
N ARG A 124 22.08 -12.58 -1.89
CA ARG A 124 23.13 -13.31 -1.17
C ARG A 124 23.35 -12.68 0.19
N VAL A 125 23.39 -13.50 1.23
CA VAL A 125 23.78 -13.07 2.57
C VAL A 125 25.30 -13.00 2.61
N GLU A 126 25.88 -11.81 2.55
CA GLU A 126 27.33 -11.65 2.66
C GLU A 126 27.82 -11.90 4.09
N ASN A 127 27.03 -11.45 5.08
CA ASN A 127 27.41 -11.49 6.49
C ASN A 127 26.19 -11.35 7.42
N ILE A 128 26.30 -11.88 8.63
CA ILE A 128 25.32 -11.79 9.70
C ILE A 128 25.98 -11.13 10.91
N ARG A 129 25.65 -9.87 11.21
CA ARG A 129 26.23 -9.12 12.34
C ARG A 129 25.22 -8.16 12.97
N ASP A 130 25.34 -7.99 14.27
CA ASP A 130 24.57 -7.03 15.07
C ASP A 130 23.05 -7.17 14.86
N GLY A 131 22.56 -8.42 14.74
CA GLY A 131 21.15 -8.71 14.47
C GLY A 131 20.69 -8.26 13.08
N ARG A 132 21.59 -8.18 12.09
CA ARG A 132 21.27 -7.77 10.71
C ARG A 132 21.96 -8.66 9.68
N LEU A 133 21.30 -8.81 8.54
CA LEU A 133 21.88 -9.39 7.33
C LEU A 133 22.50 -8.27 6.49
N LYS A 134 23.74 -8.47 6.03
CA LYS A 134 24.31 -7.71 4.92
C LYS A 134 23.95 -8.44 3.63
N LEU A 135 23.11 -7.79 2.82
CA LEU A 135 22.55 -8.38 1.61
C LEU A 135 23.22 -7.80 0.37
N GLU A 136 23.56 -8.67 -0.56
CA GLU A 136 23.95 -8.34 -1.93
C GLU A 136 22.83 -8.79 -2.87
N LEU A 137 22.28 -7.87 -3.68
CA LEU A 137 21.29 -8.23 -4.68
C LEU A 137 21.97 -9.07 -5.76
N LEU A 138 21.49 -10.30 -5.98
CA LEU A 138 21.98 -11.10 -7.09
C LEU A 138 21.30 -10.62 -8.37
N SER A 139 22.09 -10.45 -9.42
CA SER A 139 21.60 -10.32 -10.79
C SER A 139 21.02 -11.68 -11.23
N GLY A 140 19.83 -12.03 -10.73
CA GLY A 140 19.42 -13.43 -10.72
C GLY A 140 17.94 -13.74 -10.49
N THR A 141 17.03 -12.79 -10.71
CA THR A 141 15.76 -13.12 -11.40
C THR A 141 15.71 -12.32 -12.68
N SER A 142 16.45 -12.84 -13.67
CA SER A 142 16.25 -12.50 -15.08
C SER A 142 15.91 -13.81 -15.79
N PRO A 143 14.90 -13.86 -16.68
CA PRO A 143 15.12 -14.62 -17.91
C PRO A 143 16.40 -14.06 -18.52
N SER A 144 17.32 -14.92 -18.96
CA SER A 144 18.49 -14.63 -19.81
C SER A 144 18.75 -13.15 -20.14
N GLU A 145 19.98 -12.67 -19.92
CA GLU A 145 20.48 -11.35 -20.34
C GLU A 145 20.35 -11.02 -21.85
N GLU A 146 19.60 -11.81 -22.62
CA GLU A 146 19.10 -11.50 -23.98
C GLU A 146 17.73 -10.77 -24.00
N SER A 147 17.00 -10.69 -22.88
CA SER A 147 15.74 -9.94 -22.80
C SER A 147 15.85 -8.80 -21.79
N ALA A 148 16.50 -7.71 -22.17
CA ALA A 148 16.13 -6.41 -21.61
C ALA A 148 14.61 -6.30 -21.76
N SER A 149 13.88 -6.28 -20.64
CA SER A 149 12.42 -6.10 -20.63
C SER A 149 12.05 -5.02 -21.64
N SER A 150 11.41 -5.42 -22.75
CA SER A 150 10.85 -4.49 -23.72
C SER A 150 9.75 -3.64 -23.08
N PHE A 151 9.24 -4.06 -21.93
CA PHE A 151 8.27 -3.30 -21.16
C PHE A 151 8.90 -2.05 -20.57
N SER A 152 8.35 -0.90 -20.97
CA SER A 152 8.78 0.43 -20.59
C SER A 152 7.57 1.37 -20.59
N GLU A 153 7.74 2.60 -20.11
CA GLU A 153 6.72 3.65 -20.20
C GLU A 153 6.23 3.83 -21.63
N HIS A 154 7.16 3.81 -22.59
CA HIS A 154 6.84 3.93 -24.00
C HIS A 154 5.97 2.76 -24.50
N THR A 155 6.35 1.53 -24.17
CA THR A 155 5.65 0.32 -24.61
C THR A 155 4.22 0.28 -24.05
N LEU A 156 4.05 0.67 -22.78
CA LEU A 156 2.74 0.79 -22.15
C LEU A 156 1.92 1.93 -22.78
N SER A 157 2.51 3.10 -23.04
CA SER A 157 1.83 4.21 -23.72
C SER A 157 1.30 3.80 -25.10
N VAL A 158 2.10 3.08 -25.89
CA VAL A 158 1.69 2.59 -27.22
C VAL A 158 0.50 1.64 -27.09
N ALA A 159 0.53 0.70 -26.14
CA ALA A 159 -0.56 -0.24 -25.93
C ALA A 159 -1.87 0.45 -25.47
N LEU A 160 -1.76 1.51 -24.67
CA LEU A 160 -2.90 2.33 -24.24
C LEU A 160 -3.53 3.13 -25.39
N ILE A 161 -2.72 3.60 -26.34
CA ILE A 161 -3.15 4.40 -27.49
C ILE A 161 -3.84 3.56 -28.57
N HIS A 162 -3.49 2.28 -28.70
CA HIS A 162 -4.06 1.38 -29.72
C HIS A 162 -5.60 1.38 -29.75
N GLU A 163 -6.25 1.31 -28.58
CA GLU A 163 -7.73 1.34 -28.51
C GLU A 163 -8.35 2.69 -28.81
N LEU A 164 -7.56 3.75 -28.72
CA LEU A 164 -7.98 5.11 -29.01
C LEU A 164 -7.88 5.40 -30.52
N GLY A 165 -7.75 4.36 -31.35
CA GLY A 165 -7.59 4.46 -32.81
C GLY A 165 -6.22 5.02 -33.20
N ASP A 166 -5.19 4.71 -32.41
CA ASP A 166 -3.84 5.25 -32.53
C ASP A 166 -3.71 6.78 -32.40
N GLN A 167 -4.77 7.45 -31.96
CA GLN A 167 -4.78 8.88 -31.71
C GLN A 167 -4.53 9.17 -30.24
N ARG A 168 -3.60 10.10 -29.98
CA ARG A 168 -3.36 10.56 -28.61
C ARG A 168 -4.57 11.37 -28.12
N PRO A 169 -5.09 11.05 -26.93
CA PRO A 169 -6.21 11.79 -26.37
C PRO A 169 -5.76 13.20 -26.01
N THR A 170 -6.67 14.17 -26.18
CA THR A 170 -6.40 15.58 -25.85
C THR A 170 -6.79 15.93 -24.42
N ALA A 171 -7.62 15.10 -23.80
CA ALA A 171 -8.24 15.36 -22.50
C ALA A 171 -7.47 14.77 -21.30
N TRP A 172 -6.49 13.91 -21.56
CA TRP A 172 -5.64 13.29 -20.53
C TRP A 172 -4.28 12.89 -21.13
N ASP A 173 -3.25 12.78 -20.30
CA ASP A 173 -1.89 12.45 -20.73
C ASP A 173 -1.61 10.95 -20.54
N VAL A 174 -1.52 10.23 -21.66
CA VAL A 174 -1.21 8.79 -21.69
C VAL A 174 0.17 8.50 -21.10
N ASP A 175 1.17 9.32 -21.41
CA ASP A 175 2.53 9.09 -20.92
C ASP A 175 2.62 9.35 -19.42
N GLU A 176 1.80 10.27 -18.88
CA GLU A 176 1.67 10.44 -17.44
C GLU A 176 1.04 9.22 -16.76
N LEU A 177 0.01 8.61 -17.36
CA LEU A 177 -0.57 7.37 -16.85
C LEU A 177 0.45 6.23 -16.88
N ALA A 178 1.18 6.06 -18.00
CA ALA A 178 2.20 5.02 -18.11
C ALA A 178 3.32 5.20 -17.07
N ARG A 179 3.80 6.43 -16.89
CA ARG A 179 4.73 6.80 -15.80
C ARG A 179 4.18 6.44 -14.43
N LEU A 180 2.92 6.74 -14.16
CA LEU A 180 2.29 6.45 -12.87
C LEU A 180 2.26 4.95 -12.58
N VAL A 181 1.94 4.13 -13.59
CA VAL A 181 1.90 2.66 -13.48
C VAL A 181 3.28 2.07 -13.24
N ILE A 182 4.31 2.60 -13.89
CA ILE A 182 5.68 2.06 -13.81
C ILE A 182 6.46 2.59 -12.61
N ALA A 183 6.16 3.82 -12.17
CA ALA A 183 6.86 4.46 -11.08
C ALA A 183 6.90 3.59 -9.81
N ASN A 184 8.04 3.57 -9.13
CA ASN A 184 8.18 2.88 -7.86
C ASN A 184 7.50 3.68 -6.74
N ASN A 185 6.20 3.46 -6.54
CA ASN A 185 5.43 4.16 -5.51
C ASN A 185 4.68 3.18 -4.59
N ALA A 186 4.74 3.47 -3.29
CA ALA A 186 4.14 2.68 -2.20
C ALA A 186 2.62 2.84 -2.04
N TYR A 187 2.03 3.77 -2.81
CA TYR A 187 0.65 4.22 -2.62
C TYR A 187 -0.06 4.34 -3.96
N SER A 188 -0.07 3.25 -4.74
CA SER A 188 -0.67 3.21 -6.08
C SER A 188 -2.11 3.70 -6.07
N GLU A 189 -2.94 3.25 -5.12
CA GLU A 189 -4.33 3.70 -4.96
C GLU A 189 -4.46 5.21 -4.74
N ARG A 190 -3.70 5.76 -3.78
CA ARG A 190 -3.74 7.19 -3.48
C ARG A 190 -3.27 8.02 -4.66
N MET A 191 -2.26 7.54 -5.39
CA MET A 191 -1.76 8.24 -6.58
C MET A 191 -2.74 8.11 -7.75
N ALA A 192 -3.37 6.95 -7.93
CA ALA A 192 -4.42 6.71 -8.92
C ALA A 192 -5.59 7.69 -8.72
N GLY A 193 -6.16 7.75 -7.51
CA GLY A 193 -7.24 8.70 -7.21
C GLY A 193 -6.82 10.16 -7.38
N LYS A 194 -5.59 10.52 -6.98
CA LYS A 194 -5.05 11.89 -7.22
C LYS A 194 -4.92 12.22 -8.70
N TRP A 195 -4.45 11.26 -9.50
CA TRP A 195 -4.28 11.43 -10.93
C TRP A 195 -5.63 11.58 -11.63
N VAL A 196 -6.62 10.73 -11.33
CA VAL A 196 -7.98 10.86 -11.87
C VAL A 196 -8.57 12.24 -11.52
N ARG A 197 -8.44 12.70 -10.27
CA ARG A 197 -8.87 14.06 -9.89
C ARG A 197 -8.14 15.17 -10.63
N LYS A 198 -6.86 14.98 -10.97
CA LYS A 198 -6.10 15.96 -11.76
C LYS A 198 -6.68 16.04 -13.17
N VAL A 199 -6.97 14.90 -13.81
CA VAL A 199 -7.60 14.84 -15.13
C VAL A 199 -8.97 15.52 -15.10
N LEU A 200 -9.85 15.15 -14.16
CA LEU A 200 -11.21 15.74 -14.10
C LEU A 200 -11.20 17.26 -13.88
N ARG A 201 -10.28 17.78 -13.05
CA ARG A 201 -10.12 19.23 -12.85
C ARG A 201 -9.66 20.00 -14.09
N GLN A 202 -9.06 19.32 -15.07
CA GLN A 202 -8.70 19.94 -16.35
C GLN A 202 -9.91 20.03 -17.29
N LEU A 203 -10.98 19.27 -17.02
CA LEU A 203 -12.21 19.24 -17.80
C LEU A 203 -13.26 20.23 -17.27
N THR A 204 -13.16 20.66 -16.02
CA THR A 204 -14.08 21.64 -15.43
C THR A 204 -13.85 23.04 -15.95
N SER A 205 -14.93 23.67 -16.38
CA SER A 205 -15.04 25.12 -16.53
C SER A 205 -14.91 25.80 -15.15
N LYS A 206 -14.43 27.05 -15.09
CA LYS A 206 -14.26 27.74 -13.79
C LYS A 206 -15.62 27.93 -13.11
N PRO A 207 -15.84 27.40 -11.89
CA PRO A 207 -17.17 27.30 -11.28
C PRO A 207 -17.82 28.66 -11.01
N ASP A 208 -17.04 29.71 -10.74
CA ASP A 208 -17.57 31.05 -10.43
C ASP A 208 -18.21 31.77 -11.63
N LEU A 209 -18.06 31.24 -12.85
CA LEU A 209 -18.56 31.87 -14.09
C LEU A 209 -19.43 30.93 -14.94
N ALA A 210 -19.61 29.67 -14.54
CA ALA A 210 -20.24 28.66 -15.38
C ALA A 210 -21.77 28.70 -15.28
N SER A 211 -22.44 28.62 -16.42
CA SER A 211 -23.90 28.41 -16.52
C SER A 211 -24.27 26.94 -16.29
N ASP A 212 -25.55 26.67 -15.97
CA ASP A 212 -26.06 25.30 -15.80
C ASP A 212 -25.85 24.40 -17.03
N ILE A 213 -25.81 25.00 -18.23
CA ILE A 213 -25.56 24.28 -19.49
C ILE A 213 -24.09 23.86 -19.57
N GLU A 214 -23.15 24.76 -19.22
CA GLU A 214 -21.72 24.46 -19.21
C GLU A 214 -21.35 23.40 -18.16
N LEU A 215 -22.03 23.40 -17.01
CA LEU A 215 -21.89 22.34 -16.00
C LEU A 215 -22.37 20.96 -16.51
N CYS A 216 -23.45 20.92 -17.27
CA CYS A 216 -23.94 19.68 -17.89
C CYS A 216 -22.94 19.12 -18.90
N ASP A 217 -22.37 20.00 -19.74
CA ASP A 217 -21.36 19.65 -20.72
C ASP A 217 -20.05 19.16 -20.05
N ASP A 218 -19.63 19.79 -18.95
CA ASP A 218 -18.48 19.37 -18.14
C ASP A 218 -18.66 17.92 -17.64
N TYR A 219 -19.80 17.58 -17.04
CA TYR A 219 -20.04 16.22 -16.52
C TYR A 219 -20.15 15.18 -17.64
N ALA A 220 -20.77 15.51 -18.77
CA ALA A 220 -20.81 14.63 -19.94
C ALA A 220 -19.39 14.38 -20.49
N GLN A 221 -18.54 15.41 -20.50
CA GLN A 221 -17.14 15.28 -20.90
C GLN A 221 -16.35 14.42 -19.91
N MET A 222 -16.53 14.61 -18.60
CA MET A 222 -15.92 13.77 -17.57
C MET A 222 -16.30 12.30 -17.74
N GLU A 223 -17.59 12.02 -17.95
CA GLU A 223 -18.09 10.67 -18.15
C GLU A 223 -17.43 10.00 -19.35
N ARG A 224 -17.33 10.73 -20.47
CA ARG A 224 -16.66 10.27 -21.69
C ARG A 224 -15.19 9.94 -21.44
N VAL A 225 -14.45 10.84 -20.80
CA VAL A 225 -13.00 10.66 -20.55
C VAL A 225 -12.74 9.52 -19.57
N LEU A 226 -13.54 9.37 -18.52
CA LEU A 226 -13.42 8.25 -17.58
C LEU A 226 -13.66 6.91 -18.25
N ARG A 227 -14.65 6.82 -19.14
CA ARG A 227 -14.90 5.63 -19.94
C ARG A 227 -13.75 5.34 -20.89
N GLU A 228 -13.25 6.35 -21.59
CA GLU A 228 -12.12 6.23 -22.52
C GLU A 228 -10.87 5.68 -21.83
N ILE A 229 -10.51 6.21 -20.65
CA ILE A 229 -9.38 5.71 -19.84
C ILE A 229 -9.61 4.26 -19.42
N ARG A 230 -10.81 3.92 -18.94
CA ARG A 230 -11.15 2.54 -18.54
C ARG A 230 -11.05 1.56 -19.71
N ASP A 231 -11.52 1.94 -20.89
CA ASP A 231 -11.47 1.10 -22.08
C ASP A 231 -10.02 0.88 -22.53
N ALA A 232 -9.19 1.93 -22.54
CA ALA A 232 -7.76 1.82 -22.83
C ALA A 232 -7.03 0.89 -21.85
N ILE A 233 -7.27 1.04 -20.54
CA ILE A 233 -6.66 0.17 -19.52
C ILE A 233 -7.17 -1.27 -19.66
N ARG A 234 -8.48 -1.47 -19.85
CA ARG A 234 -9.09 -2.80 -20.00
C ARG A 234 -8.47 -3.55 -21.17
N ASN A 235 -8.26 -2.89 -22.30
CA ASN A 235 -7.59 -3.54 -23.43
C ASN A 235 -6.16 -3.97 -23.11
N VAL A 236 -5.38 -3.12 -22.45
CA VAL A 236 -4.04 -3.49 -21.99
C VAL A 236 -4.08 -4.74 -21.11
N LEU A 237 -5.05 -4.82 -20.20
CA LEU A 237 -5.22 -5.94 -19.26
C LEU A 237 -5.72 -7.22 -19.93
N GLU A 238 -6.67 -7.13 -20.87
CA GLU A 238 -7.47 -8.27 -21.33
C GLU A 238 -7.20 -8.68 -22.78
N SER A 239 -6.66 -7.77 -23.60
CA SER A 239 -6.65 -7.89 -25.06
C SER A 239 -5.28 -7.62 -25.70
N THR A 240 -4.24 -7.35 -24.90
CA THR A 240 -2.85 -7.22 -25.38
C THR A 240 -1.91 -8.19 -24.68
N THR A 241 -0.77 -8.47 -25.31
CA THR A 241 0.32 -9.24 -24.71
C THR A 241 1.36 -8.35 -24.00
N VAL A 242 1.16 -7.03 -23.93
CA VAL A 242 2.19 -6.09 -23.46
C VAL A 242 2.65 -6.39 -22.03
N LEU A 243 1.74 -6.87 -21.18
CA LEU A 243 2.06 -7.24 -19.80
C LEU A 243 2.78 -8.59 -19.67
N ASN A 244 2.84 -9.39 -20.73
CA ASN A 244 3.65 -10.62 -20.74
C ASN A 244 5.14 -10.30 -20.72
N ASP A 245 5.53 -9.15 -21.28
CA ASP A 245 6.92 -8.70 -21.36
C ASP A 245 7.46 -8.19 -20.01
N CYS A 246 6.59 -8.04 -19.00
CA CYS A 246 6.94 -7.55 -17.66
C CYS A 246 7.64 -8.58 -16.77
N GLY A 247 7.71 -9.85 -17.19
CA GLY A 247 8.23 -10.94 -16.36
C GLY A 247 7.54 -11.02 -14.99
N GLU A 248 8.34 -11.08 -13.93
CA GLU A 248 7.88 -11.20 -12.53
C GLU A 248 7.10 -9.97 -12.04
N GLN A 249 7.28 -8.81 -12.67
CA GLN A 249 6.59 -7.57 -12.29
C GLN A 249 5.16 -7.49 -12.86
N ARG A 250 4.74 -8.45 -13.69
CA ARG A 250 3.41 -8.50 -14.30
C ARG A 250 2.30 -8.31 -13.28
N GLY A 251 2.32 -9.05 -12.17
CA GLY A 251 1.28 -8.98 -11.15
C GLY A 251 1.15 -7.58 -10.55
N ILE A 252 2.28 -6.89 -10.34
CA ILE A 252 2.32 -5.54 -9.80
C ILE A 252 1.67 -4.54 -10.76
N PHE A 253 2.01 -4.61 -12.05
CA PHE A 253 1.43 -3.70 -13.05
C PHE A 253 -0.04 -4.01 -13.33
N GLN A 254 -0.44 -5.28 -13.34
CA GLN A 254 -1.85 -5.68 -13.43
C GLN A 254 -2.66 -5.08 -12.29
N GLU A 255 -2.21 -5.23 -11.05
CA GLU A 255 -2.88 -4.66 -9.88
C GLU A 255 -3.00 -3.13 -10.00
N ARG A 256 -1.92 -2.44 -10.38
CA ARG A 256 -1.93 -0.97 -10.53
C ARG A 256 -2.91 -0.47 -11.61
N LEU A 257 -2.98 -1.17 -12.74
CA LEU A 257 -3.94 -0.88 -13.80
C LEU A 257 -5.39 -1.17 -13.36
N THR A 258 -5.61 -2.27 -12.64
CA THR A 258 -6.92 -2.59 -12.03
C THR A 258 -7.34 -1.50 -11.07
N THR A 259 -6.47 -1.08 -10.14
CA THR A 259 -6.73 0.02 -9.21
C THR A 259 -7.08 1.33 -9.93
N LEU A 260 -6.39 1.68 -11.02
CA LEU A 260 -6.72 2.85 -11.83
C LEU A 260 -8.12 2.73 -12.46
N THR A 261 -8.49 1.54 -12.93
CA THR A 261 -9.81 1.24 -13.51
C THR A 261 -10.91 1.35 -12.47
N GLU A 262 -10.69 0.86 -11.25
CA GLU A 262 -11.60 0.97 -10.12
C GLU A 262 -11.79 2.44 -9.73
N GLN A 263 -10.70 3.20 -9.59
CA GLN A 263 -10.77 4.64 -9.31
C GLN A 263 -11.57 5.37 -10.37
N CYS A 264 -11.33 5.11 -11.66
CA CYS A 264 -12.14 5.70 -12.73
C CYS A 264 -13.62 5.31 -12.65
N SER A 265 -13.93 4.09 -12.21
CA SER A 265 -15.30 3.61 -12.04
C SER A 265 -16.00 4.32 -10.88
N PHE A 266 -15.33 4.53 -9.75
CA PHE A 266 -15.90 5.28 -8.62
C PHE A 266 -16.18 6.74 -9.00
N TYR A 267 -15.27 7.40 -9.73
CA TYR A 267 -15.52 8.74 -10.27
C TYR A 267 -16.64 8.76 -11.32
N HIS A 268 -16.76 7.72 -12.15
CA HIS A 268 -17.83 7.62 -13.15
C HIS A 268 -19.21 7.58 -12.47
N SER A 269 -19.39 6.74 -11.44
CA SER A 269 -20.62 6.72 -10.65
C SER A 269 -20.89 8.05 -9.93
N ALA A 270 -19.85 8.69 -9.39
CA ALA A 270 -19.99 9.99 -8.74
C ALA A 270 -20.47 11.07 -9.73
N VAL A 271 -19.85 11.15 -10.91
CA VAL A 271 -20.24 12.07 -11.99
C VAL A 271 -21.67 11.81 -12.43
N GLU A 272 -22.05 10.54 -12.64
CA GLU A 272 -23.42 10.16 -13.00
C GLU A 272 -24.43 10.67 -11.96
N TYR A 273 -24.20 10.39 -10.66
CA TYR A 273 -25.08 10.83 -9.59
C TYR A 273 -25.17 12.36 -9.45
N ILE A 274 -24.09 13.07 -9.74
CA ILE A 274 -24.08 14.53 -9.72
C ILE A 274 -24.89 15.08 -10.90
N ALA A 275 -24.61 14.60 -12.11
CA ALA A 275 -25.27 15.04 -13.34
C ALA A 275 -26.79 14.88 -13.29
N VAL A 276 -27.31 13.81 -12.68
CA VAL A 276 -28.75 13.58 -12.52
C VAL A 276 -29.34 14.13 -11.21
N GLY A 277 -28.56 14.86 -10.40
CA GLY A 277 -29.01 15.46 -9.14
C GLY A 277 -29.37 14.46 -8.03
N ARG A 278 -28.85 13.22 -8.09
CA ARG A 278 -29.12 12.15 -7.11
C ARG A 278 -28.08 12.01 -6.00
N HIS A 279 -26.92 12.66 -6.13
CA HIS A 279 -25.79 12.57 -5.20
C HIS A 279 -26.15 12.80 -3.73
N ILE A 280 -27.02 13.77 -3.41
CA ILE A 280 -27.50 14.01 -2.03
C ILE A 280 -28.26 12.79 -1.49
N LYS A 281 -29.17 12.21 -2.28
CA LYS A 281 -29.95 11.03 -1.86
C LYS A 281 -29.08 9.81 -1.62
N VAL A 282 -28.03 9.63 -2.43
CA VAL A 282 -27.06 8.55 -2.27
C VAL A 282 -26.32 8.68 -0.94
N ILE A 283 -25.83 9.89 -0.61
CA ILE A 283 -25.14 10.17 0.66
C ILE A 283 -26.09 9.99 1.84
N ASP A 284 -27.29 10.57 1.78
CA ASP A 284 -28.26 10.49 2.87
C ASP A 284 -28.67 9.03 3.12
N SER A 285 -28.86 8.24 2.06
CA SER A 285 -29.13 6.80 2.19
C SER A 285 -27.98 6.04 2.84
N LEU A 286 -26.73 6.35 2.48
CA LEU A 286 -25.55 5.74 3.10
C LEU A 286 -25.48 6.06 4.60
N PHE A 287 -25.70 7.32 4.97
CA PHE A 287 -25.73 7.74 6.37
C PHE A 287 -26.84 7.05 7.15
N SER A 288 -28.06 6.98 6.59
CA SER A 288 -29.16 6.29 7.25
C SER A 288 -28.88 4.80 7.49
N HIS A 289 -28.23 4.09 6.56
CA HIS A 289 -27.85 2.69 6.78
C HIS A 289 -26.79 2.56 7.90
N LEU A 290 -25.80 3.46 7.94
CA LEU A 290 -24.80 3.47 9.01
C LEU A 290 -25.43 3.80 10.37
N GLU A 291 -26.39 4.74 10.42
CA GLU A 291 -27.14 5.10 11.64
C GLU A 291 -28.03 3.95 12.14
N ILE A 292 -28.66 3.20 11.24
CA ILE A 292 -29.62 2.15 11.61
C ILE A 292 -28.93 0.83 11.98
N SER A 293 -28.03 0.35 11.12
CA SER A 293 -27.48 -1.00 11.25
C SER A 293 -25.97 -1.05 11.49
N HIS A 294 -25.27 0.09 11.50
CA HIS A 294 -23.81 0.18 11.56
C HIS A 294 -23.09 -0.64 10.48
N TYR A 295 -23.83 -1.07 9.46
CA TYR A 295 -23.37 -1.95 8.41
C TYR A 295 -23.89 -1.46 7.08
N VAL A 296 -22.99 -1.47 6.09
CA VAL A 296 -23.30 -1.10 4.71
C VAL A 296 -22.84 -2.24 3.82
N TYR A 297 -23.77 -2.81 3.08
CA TYR A 297 -23.44 -3.78 2.03
C TYR A 297 -22.58 -3.10 0.95
N HIS A 298 -21.42 -3.69 0.64
CA HIS A 298 -20.35 -3.09 -0.17
C HIS A 298 -19.89 -1.72 0.36
N ALA A 299 -19.63 -1.64 1.66
CA ALA A 299 -19.21 -0.41 2.33
C ALA A 299 -18.02 0.28 1.65
N ALA A 300 -16.97 -0.48 1.30
CA ALA A 300 -15.77 0.07 0.67
C ALA A 300 -16.11 0.84 -0.61
N GLU A 301 -16.82 0.23 -1.55
CA GLU A 301 -17.25 0.86 -2.80
C GLU A 301 -18.13 2.08 -2.56
N LYS A 302 -19.15 1.98 -1.70
CA LYS A 302 -20.08 3.10 -1.45
C LYS A 302 -19.40 4.28 -0.76
N LEU A 303 -18.48 4.02 0.16
CA LEU A 303 -17.67 5.05 0.80
C LEU A 303 -16.72 5.69 -0.20
N GLU A 304 -16.07 4.92 -1.08
CA GLU A 304 -15.22 5.47 -2.14
C GLU A 304 -16.00 6.37 -3.11
N VAL A 305 -17.21 5.95 -3.55
CA VAL A 305 -18.08 6.79 -4.39
C VAL A 305 -18.49 8.07 -3.65
N MET A 306 -18.85 7.99 -2.37
CA MET A 306 -19.13 9.17 -1.54
C MET A 306 -17.92 10.11 -1.47
N MET A 307 -16.72 9.57 -1.24
CA MET A 307 -15.50 10.36 -1.24
C MET A 307 -15.22 11.00 -2.60
N CYS A 308 -15.53 10.32 -3.71
CA CYS A 308 -15.45 10.90 -5.04
C CYS A 308 -16.44 12.06 -5.23
N ILE A 309 -17.69 11.93 -4.78
CA ILE A 309 -18.68 13.03 -4.78
C ILE A 309 -18.16 14.22 -3.98
N PHE A 310 -17.66 14.00 -2.76
CA PHE A 310 -17.09 15.06 -1.91
C PHE A 310 -15.87 15.74 -2.54
N ASN A 311 -15.03 15.00 -3.25
CA ASN A 311 -13.90 15.58 -3.97
C ASN A 311 -14.32 16.44 -5.18
N LEU A 312 -15.44 16.13 -5.82
CA LEU A 312 -16.01 16.90 -6.92
C LEU A 312 -16.83 18.10 -6.42
N LEU A 313 -17.44 18.00 -5.24
CA LEU A 313 -18.26 19.03 -4.60
C LEU A 313 -17.74 19.35 -3.18
N PRO A 314 -16.67 20.14 -3.04
CA PRO A 314 -16.04 20.43 -1.74
C PRO A 314 -17.00 21.06 -0.72
N ASP A 315 -17.90 21.96 -1.15
CA ASP A 315 -18.88 22.60 -0.26
C ASP A 315 -19.80 21.56 0.39
N LEU A 316 -20.19 20.53 -0.37
CA LEU A 316 -21.01 19.43 0.15
C LEU A 316 -20.24 18.58 1.17
N MET A 317 -18.93 18.39 0.95
CA MET A 317 -18.05 17.74 1.92
C MET A 317 -18.04 18.50 3.24
N GLU A 318 -17.79 19.81 3.21
CA GLU A 318 -17.77 20.66 4.40
C GLU A 318 -19.10 20.59 5.18
N GLN A 319 -20.22 20.61 4.46
CA GLN A 319 -21.56 20.55 5.07
C GLN A 319 -21.88 19.18 5.71
N ARG A 320 -21.38 18.07 5.15
CA ARG A 320 -21.80 16.71 5.53
C ARG A 320 -20.79 15.97 6.39
N MET A 321 -19.52 16.39 6.42
CA MET A 321 -18.44 15.65 7.08
C MET A 321 -18.62 15.54 8.60
N GLY A 322 -19.11 16.60 9.25
CA GLY A 322 -19.40 16.57 10.69
C GLY A 322 -20.39 15.45 11.05
N LYS A 323 -21.48 15.36 10.29
CA LYS A 323 -22.49 14.31 10.46
C LYS A 323 -21.89 12.90 10.24
N PHE A 324 -21.04 12.73 9.23
CA PHE A 324 -20.37 11.43 9.00
C PHE A 324 -19.51 11.01 10.19
N PHE A 325 -18.70 11.94 10.75
CA PHE A 325 -17.89 11.66 11.93
C PHE A 325 -18.74 11.33 13.15
N ASP A 326 -19.85 12.04 13.38
CA ASP A 326 -20.77 11.76 14.48
C ASP A 326 -21.31 10.32 14.37
N ILE A 327 -21.71 9.88 13.17
CA ILE A 327 -22.21 8.51 12.95
C ILE A 327 -21.13 7.47 13.27
N VAL A 328 -19.93 7.63 12.73
CA VAL A 328 -18.82 6.67 12.92
C VAL A 328 -18.38 6.60 14.39
N THR A 329 -18.36 7.73 15.10
CA THR A 329 -17.89 7.81 16.50
C THR A 329 -18.97 7.44 17.52
N SER A 330 -20.25 7.56 17.17
CA SER A 330 -21.37 7.20 18.04
C SER A 330 -21.59 5.68 18.19
N ALA A 331 -21.05 4.90 17.27
CA ALA A 331 -21.19 3.46 17.24
C ALA A 331 -20.23 2.74 18.21
N GLU A 332 -20.73 1.74 18.93
CA GLU A 332 -19.92 0.96 19.87
C GLU A 332 -18.75 0.24 19.19
N GLU A 333 -17.59 0.18 19.86
CA GLU A 333 -16.33 -0.33 19.32
C GLU A 333 -16.42 -1.78 18.76
N HIS A 334 -17.39 -2.56 19.23
CA HIS A 334 -17.61 -3.94 18.81
C HIS A 334 -18.25 -4.07 17.42
N TYR A 335 -18.91 -3.02 16.89
CA TYR A 335 -19.45 -3.02 15.52
C TYR A 335 -18.38 -2.78 14.46
N TRP A 336 -17.23 -2.22 14.84
CA TRP A 336 -16.11 -1.91 13.95
C TRP A 336 -14.98 -2.92 14.01
N LYS A 337 -14.97 -3.78 15.03
CA LYS A 337 -14.01 -4.89 15.15
C LYS A 337 -14.55 -6.09 14.40
N THR A 338 -13.94 -6.42 13.27
CA THR A 338 -13.99 -7.79 12.75
C THR A 338 -13.16 -8.66 13.67
N ASP A 339 -13.82 -9.51 14.46
CA ASP A 339 -13.14 -10.68 15.00
C ASP A 339 -12.74 -11.56 13.80
N THR A 340 -11.43 -11.84 13.71
CA THR A 340 -10.68 -12.64 12.73
C THR A 340 -10.26 -12.01 11.41
#